data_AF-A0A529M6X6-F1
#
_entry.id   AF-A0A529M6X6-F1
#
_cell.length_a   1.000
_cell.length_b   1.000
_cell.length_c   1.000
_cell.angle_alpha   90.00
_cell.angle_beta   90.00
_cell.angle_gamma   90.00
#
_symmetry.space_group_name_H-M   'P 1'
#
loop_
_entity.id
_entity.type
_entity.pdbx_description
1 polymer ?
#
loop_
_entity_poly.entity_id
_entity_poly.type
_entity_poly.pdbx_seq_one_letter_code
_entity_poly.pdbx_strand_id
1 'polypeptide(L)' 'HRVIAPKQARFSIPFFYEPRVDAEIAPLPLEGAEPFEPFLYGDYLWDTATKFVEMSGVRHLRQPRRAKAS' A
#
# COMPACT_ATOMS: atom_id res chain seq x y z
N HIS A 1 12.04 -6.35 4.49
CA HIS A 1 12.48 -7.10 5.67
C HIS A 1 12.09 -8.57 5.51
N ARG A 2 12.67 -9.52 6.26
CA ARG A 2 12.27 -10.95 6.23
C ARG A 2 12.32 -11.58 7.61
N VAL A 3 11.56 -12.65 7.81
CA VAL A 3 11.63 -13.50 9.01
C VAL A 3 12.31 -14.81 8.65
N ILE A 4 13.33 -15.21 9.42
CA ILE A 4 13.97 -16.53 9.31
C ILE A 4 13.32 -17.43 10.36
N ALA A 5 12.82 -18.59 9.94
CA ALA A 5 12.14 -19.53 10.83
C ALA A 5 13.09 -20.05 11.92
N PRO A 6 12.79 -19.85 13.22
CA PRO A 6 13.56 -20.45 14.30
C PRO A 6 13.15 -21.91 14.53
N LYS A 7 13.98 -22.69 15.26
CA LYS A 7 13.65 -24.08 15.66
C LYS A 7 12.61 -24.16 16.80
N GLN A 8 11.98 -23.05 17.14
CA GLN A 8 10.99 -22.92 18.20
C GLN A 8 9.80 -22.09 17.73
N ALA A 9 8.69 -22.15 18.43
CA ALA A 9 7.52 -21.33 18.11
C ALA A 9 7.87 -19.84 18.19
N ARG A 10 7.49 -19.08 17.16
CA ARG A 10 7.60 -17.61 17.11
C ARG A 10 6.21 -17.03 16.91
N PHE A 11 5.77 -16.22 17.85
CA PHE A 11 4.50 -15.50 17.78
C PHE A 11 4.73 -14.07 17.30
N SER A 12 3.81 -13.53 16.52
CA SER A 12 3.87 -12.17 15.99
C SER A 12 2.46 -11.63 15.85
N ILE A 13 2.17 -10.50 16.49
CA ILE A 13 0.88 -9.80 16.41
C ILE A 13 1.19 -8.38 15.91
N PRO A 14 1.42 -8.20 14.59
CA PRO A 14 1.77 -6.89 14.07
C PRO A 14 0.54 -5.98 14.03
N PHE A 15 0.77 -4.69 14.25
CA PHE A 15 -0.20 -3.63 14.05
C PHE A 15 0.34 -2.64 13.02
N PHE A 16 -0.51 -2.24 12.09
CA PHE A 16 -0.20 -1.22 11.08
C PHE A 16 -1.22 -0.10 11.22
N TYR A 17 -0.74 1.12 11.48
CA TYR A 17 -1.57 2.32 11.44
C TYR A 17 -1.44 2.95 10.07
N GLU A 18 -2.50 2.84 9.28
CA GLU A 18 -2.48 3.20 7.87
C GLU A 18 -3.34 4.45 7.60
N PRO A 19 -3.06 5.19 6.51
CA PRO A 19 -3.90 6.31 6.09
C PRO A 19 -5.34 5.86 5.78
N ARG A 20 -6.27 6.84 5.73
CA ARG A 20 -7.61 6.58 5.21
C ARG A 20 -7.53 6.17 3.74
N VAL A 21 -8.47 5.34 3.29
CA VAL A 21 -8.51 4.85 1.90
C VAL A 21 -8.66 5.96 0.85
N ASP A 22 -9.18 7.12 1.24
CA ASP A 22 -9.36 8.32 0.43
C ASP A 22 -8.27 9.38 0.66
N ALA A 23 -7.25 9.09 1.47
CA ALA A 23 -6.13 10.00 1.67
C ALA A 23 -5.27 10.09 0.41
N GLU A 24 -4.97 11.31 -0.03
CA GLU A 24 -3.93 11.56 -1.02
C GLU A 24 -2.55 11.54 -0.34
N ILE A 25 -1.67 10.71 -0.89
CA ILE A 25 -0.27 10.60 -0.49
C ILE A 25 0.53 11.40 -1.51
N ALA A 26 1.23 12.42 -1.02
CA ALA A 26 2.04 13.33 -1.81
C ALA A 26 3.36 13.65 -1.07
N PRO A 27 4.41 14.09 -1.78
CA PRO A 27 5.61 14.61 -1.13
C PRO A 27 5.26 15.73 -0.15
N LEU A 28 5.87 15.72 1.03
CA LEU A 28 5.75 16.84 1.95
C LEU A 28 6.46 18.07 1.37
N PRO A 29 5.94 19.29 1.61
CA PRO A 29 6.55 20.52 1.13
C PRO A 29 7.76 20.91 2.02
N LEU A 30 8.77 20.05 2.05
CA LEU A 30 10.00 20.21 2.82
C LEU A 30 11.19 20.26 1.87
N GLU A 31 12.21 21.05 2.23
CA GLU A 31 13.45 21.12 1.47
C GLU A 31 14.14 19.74 1.43
N GLY A 32 14.56 19.32 0.23
CA GLY A 32 15.20 18.01 0.02
C GLY A 32 14.25 16.82 0.00
N ALA A 33 12.93 17.03 0.02
CA ALA A 33 11.98 15.94 -0.20
C ALA A 33 12.05 15.46 -1.65
N GLU A 34 12.30 14.17 -1.85
CA GLU A 34 12.29 13.56 -3.17
C GLU A 34 10.88 13.60 -3.78
N PRO A 35 10.75 14.05 -5.04
CA PRO A 35 9.44 14.13 -5.69
C PRO A 35 8.92 12.73 -6.04
N PHE A 36 7.61 12.55 -5.89
CA PHE A 36 6.88 11.42 -6.46
C PHE A 36 5.48 11.87 -6.86
N GLU A 37 4.91 11.18 -7.86
CA GLU A 37 3.53 11.44 -8.30
C GLU A 37 2.54 11.14 -7.17
N PRO A 38 1.69 12.10 -6.76
CA PRO A 38 0.72 11.83 -5.72
C PRO A 38 -0.22 10.68 -6.09
N PHE A 39 -0.79 10.00 -5.09
CA PHE A 39 -1.72 8.89 -5.33
C PHE A 39 -2.73 8.75 -4.19
N LEU A 40 -3.87 8.11 -4.44
CA LEU A 40 -4.78 7.75 -3.35
C LEU A 40 -4.31 6.47 -2.67
N TYR A 41 -4.20 6.50 -1.35
CA TYR A 41 -3.73 5.36 -0.57
C TYR A 41 -4.56 4.09 -0.84
N GLY A 42 -5.88 4.20 -0.94
CA GLY A 42 -6.75 3.06 -1.24
C GLY A 42 -6.56 2.47 -2.64
N ASP A 43 -6.12 3.26 -3.62
CA ASP A 43 -5.79 2.74 -4.96
C ASP A 43 -4.46 1.98 -4.93
N TYR A 44 -3.46 2.53 -4.25
CA TYR A 44 -2.18 1.87 -4.04
C TYR A 44 -2.34 0.56 -3.24
N LEU A 45 -3.14 0.58 -2.17
CA LEU A 45 -3.40 -0.58 -1.33
C LEU A 45 -4.06 -1.70 -2.14
N TRP A 46 -5.09 -1.39 -2.95
CA TRP A 46 -5.74 -2.38 -3.80
C TRP A 46 -4.78 -2.98 -4.83
N ASP A 47 -4.03 -2.14 -5.56
CA ASP A 47 -3.05 -2.61 -6.54
C ASP A 47 -1.97 -3.50 -5.90
N THR A 48 -1.54 -3.15 -4.68
CA THR A 48 -0.49 -3.88 -3.96
C THR A 48 -1.01 -5.19 -3.38
N ALA A 49 -2.14 -5.16 -2.67
CA ALA A 49 -2.74 -6.34 -2.04
C ALA A 49 -3.13 -7.40 -3.08
N THR A 50 -3.54 -6.98 -4.28
CA THR A 50 -3.91 -7.92 -5.36
C THR A 50 -2.73 -8.55 -6.12
N LYS A 51 -1.49 -8.23 -5.74
CA LYS A 51 -0.28 -8.94 -6.22
C LYS A 51 0.02 -10.21 -5.42
N PHE A 52 -0.58 -10.36 -4.24
CA PHE A 52 -0.46 -11.58 -3.44
C PHE A 52 -1.26 -12.72 -4.09
N VAL A 53 -0.73 -13.93 -4.05
CA VAL A 53 -1.33 -15.10 -4.72
C VAL A 53 -2.72 -15.41 -4.14
N GLU A 54 -2.91 -15.14 -2.86
CA GLU A 54 -4.16 -15.27 -2.12
C GLU A 54 -5.28 -14.39 -2.70
N MET A 55 -4.91 -13.30 -3.37
CA MET A 55 -5.82 -12.32 -3.97
C MET A 55 -5.82 -12.39 -5.51
N SER A 56 -5.26 -13.47 -6.08
CA SER A 56 -5.16 -13.61 -7.54
C SER A 56 -6.54 -13.55 -8.21
N GLY A 57 -6.61 -12.82 -9.33
CA GLY A 57 -7.83 -12.69 -10.13
C GLY A 57 -8.78 -11.58 -9.72
N VAL A 58 -8.65 -10.96 -8.54
CA VAL A 58 -9.62 -9.95 -8.08
C VAL A 58 -9.27 -8.51 -8.46
N ARG A 59 -8.05 -8.24 -8.95
CA ARG A 59 -7.57 -6.87 -9.24
C ARG A 59 -8.54 -6.04 -10.09
N HIS A 60 -9.18 -6.67 -11.07
CA HIS A 60 -10.10 -6.01 -12.02
C HIS A 60 -11.46 -5.62 -11.42
N LEU A 61 -11.81 -6.11 -10.22
CA LEU A 61 -13.10 -5.87 -9.59
C LEU A 61 -13.28 -4.43 -9.06
N ARG A 62 -12.20 -3.65 -9.00
CA ARG A 62 -12.24 -2.26 -8.54
C ARG A 62 -11.45 -1.37 -9.50
N GLN A 63 -12.10 -0.31 -9.96
CA GLN A 63 -11.45 0.74 -10.74
C GLN A 63 -10.70 1.72 -9.80
N PRO A 64 -9.57 2.29 -10.22
CA PRO A 64 -8.91 3.39 -9.51
C PRO A 64 -9.87 4.55 -9.28
N ARG A 65 -9.80 5.19 -8.11
CA ARG A 65 -10.68 6.29 -7.71
C ARG A 65 -10.03 7.66 -7.90
N ARG A 66 -8.70 7.74 -7.95
CA ARG A 66 -8.01 8.99 -8.30
C ARG A 66 -8.32 9.32 -9.76
N ALA A 67 -8.76 10.56 -10.01
CA ALA A 67 -8.92 11.04 -11.37
C ALA A 67 -7.58 10.99 -12.11
N LYS A 68 -7.58 10.65 -13.39
CA LYS A 68 -6.38 10.77 -14.22
C LYS A 68 -6.00 12.25 -14.30
N ALA A 69 -4.71 12.55 -14.15
CA ALA A 69 -4.20 13.88 -14.46
C ALA A 69 -4.61 14.23 -15.91
N SER A 70 -5.16 15.43 -16.09
CA SER A 70 -5.58 15.95 -17.40
C SER A 70 -4.38 16.37 -18.24
#